data_AF-U6M610-F1
#
_entry.id   AF-U6M610-F1
#
_cell.length_a   1.000
_cell.length_b   1.000
_cell.length_c   1.000
_cell.angle_alpha   90.00
_cell.angle_beta   90.00
_cell.angle_gamma   90.00
#
_symmetry.space_group_name_H-M   'P 1'
#
loop_
_entity.id
_entity.type
_entity.pdbx_description
1 polymer ?
#
loop_
_entity_poly.entity_id
_entity_poly.type
_entity_poly.pdbx_seq_one_letter_code
_entity_poly.pdbx_strand_id
1 'polypeptide(L)'
;MKEKKEETLNPQTLAPLPARVLEAVNRRLDNKQFYDAQQLIKTFSNRYNAKGQPEISVSICATFARQFAELGEGALALDLASLALTCMQQQQQQQQQQQQQPTKEQLQLIADLLTVSTRQ
;
A
#
# COMPACT_ATOMS: atom_id res chain seq x y z
N MET A 1 -31.03 25.11 -5.35
CA MET A 1 -29.59 25.41 -5.41
C MET A 1 -29.11 25.74 -4.01
N LYS A 2 -28.43 24.80 -3.34
CA LYS A 2 -27.64 25.07 -2.14
C LYS A 2 -26.37 24.24 -2.22
N GLU A 3 -25.34 24.97 -2.62
CA GLU A 3 -23.91 24.87 -2.32
C GLU A 3 -23.35 23.49 -1.93
N LYS A 4 -22.47 23.02 -2.83
CA LYS A 4 -21.42 22.05 -2.60
C LYS A 4 -20.73 22.34 -1.26
N LYS A 5 -20.86 21.42 -0.30
CA LYS A 5 -19.77 21.21 0.64
C LYS A 5 -18.70 20.44 -0.12
N GLU A 6 -17.64 21.14 -0.51
CA GLU A 6 -16.36 20.52 -0.80
C GLU A 6 -15.96 19.74 0.44
N GLU A 7 -16.27 18.45 0.42
CA GLU A 7 -15.74 17.48 1.36
C GLU A 7 -14.24 17.39 1.07
N THR A 8 -13.52 18.16 1.86
CA THR A 8 -12.07 18.17 1.91
C THR A 8 -11.60 16.73 2.15
N LEU A 9 -11.10 16.13 1.07
CA LEU A 9 -10.77 14.72 0.94
C LEU A 9 -9.71 14.35 2.00
N ASN A 10 -10.14 13.63 3.02
CA ASN A 10 -9.36 13.33 4.22
C ASN A 10 -8.33 12.20 3.90
N PRO A 11 -7.01 12.39 4.13
CA PRO A 11 -5.96 11.41 3.80
C PRO A 11 -5.94 10.16 4.73
N GLN A 12 -7.09 9.71 5.25
CA GLN A 12 -7.20 8.77 6.38
C GLN A 12 -7.65 7.33 6.05
N THR A 13 -7.53 6.81 4.82
CA THR A 13 -8.03 5.45 4.50
C THR A 13 -7.00 4.32 4.55
N LEU A 14 -5.77 4.58 5.03
CA LEU A 14 -4.79 3.52 5.28
C LEU A 14 -4.71 3.21 6.77
N ALA A 15 -4.73 1.92 7.12
CA ALA A 15 -4.55 1.46 8.49
C ALA A 15 -3.18 1.91 9.01
N PRO A 16 -3.08 2.30 10.30
CA PRO A 16 -1.82 2.76 10.87
C PRO A 16 -0.77 1.66 10.80
N LEU A 17 0.42 2.00 10.27
CA LEU A 17 1.51 1.03 10.17
C LEU A 17 2.05 0.69 11.56
N PRO A 18 2.27 -0.60 11.85
CA PRO A 18 2.91 -1.01 13.09
C PRO A 18 4.33 -0.42 13.19
N ALA A 19 4.66 0.25 14.30
CA ALA A 19 5.95 0.91 14.50
C ALA A 19 7.16 -0.01 14.25
N ARG A 20 7.06 -1.27 14.67
CA ARG A 20 8.09 -2.29 14.44
C ARG A 20 8.35 -2.58 12.96
N VAL A 21 7.32 -2.50 12.12
CA VAL A 21 7.46 -2.69 10.67
C VAL A 21 8.20 -1.50 10.07
N LEU A 22 7.80 -0.28 10.43
CA LEU A 22 8.46 0.95 9.98
C LEU A 22 9.94 0.95 10.35
N GLU A 23 10.28 0.72 11.61
CA GLU A 23 11.66 0.73 12.07
C GLU A 23 12.52 -0.34 11.36
N ALA A 24 12.02 -1.57 11.25
CA ALA A 24 12.78 -2.67 10.66
C ALA A 24 13.02 -2.50 9.15
N VAL A 25 12.09 -1.89 8.44
CA VAL A 25 12.21 -1.62 6.99
C VAL A 25 13.06 -0.37 6.76
N ASN A 26 12.81 0.73 7.48
CA ASN A 26 13.60 1.97 7.35
C ASN A 26 15.09 1.70 7.61
N ARG A 27 15.42 0.91 8.64
CA ARG A 27 16.80 0.52 8.88
C ARG A 27 17.47 -0.15 7.67
N ARG A 28 16.73 -0.92 6.86
CA ARG A 28 17.28 -1.53 5.63
C ARG A 28 17.39 -0.52 4.49
N LEU A 29 16.41 0.37 4.36
CA LEU A 29 16.44 1.46 3.37
C LEU A 29 17.63 2.40 3.62
N ASP A 30 17.88 2.77 4.88
CA ASP A 30 19.03 3.61 5.28
C ASP A 30 20.37 2.97 4.93
N ASN A 31 20.43 1.64 5.01
CA ASN A 31 21.61 0.85 4.63
C ASN A 31 21.66 0.48 3.14
N LYS A 32 20.75 1.03 2.31
CA LYS A 32 20.63 0.73 0.87
C LYS A 32 20.41 -0.74 0.55
N GLN A 33 19.87 -1.51 1.50
CA GLN A 33 19.53 -2.92 1.33
C GLN A 33 18.12 -3.04 0.73
N PHE A 34 17.93 -2.51 -0.47
CA PHE A 34 16.61 -2.35 -1.09
C PHE A 34 15.90 -3.69 -1.34
N TYR A 35 16.63 -4.69 -1.82
CA TYR A 35 16.09 -6.04 -2.02
C TYR A 35 15.67 -6.68 -0.69
N ASP A 36 16.50 -6.60 0.35
CA ASP A 36 16.18 -7.16 1.67
C ASP A 36 15.01 -6.42 2.32
N ALA A 37 14.91 -5.10 2.11
CA ALA A 37 13.77 -4.30 2.55
C ALA A 37 12.49 -4.79 1.87
N GLN A 38 12.49 -4.97 0.55
CA GLN A 38 11.35 -5.50 -0.20
C GLN A 38 10.94 -6.89 0.28
N GLN A 39 11.88 -7.82 0.46
CA GLN A 39 11.58 -9.17 0.97
C GLN A 39 10.98 -9.14 2.37
N LEU A 40 11.47 -8.25 3.24
CA LEU A 40 10.91 -8.06 4.57
C LEU A 40 9.49 -7.48 4.50
N ILE A 41 9.25 -6.52 3.62
CA ILE A 41 7.91 -5.94 3.40
C ILE A 41 6.92 -7.02 2.96
N LYS A 42 7.30 -7.85 1.97
CA LYS A 42 6.50 -9.01 1.53
C LYS A 42 6.20 -9.97 2.67
N THR A 43 7.20 -10.24 3.50
CA THR A 43 7.05 -11.11 4.68
C THR A 43 6.06 -10.54 5.68
N PHE A 44 6.11 -9.24 5.97
CA PHE A 44 5.15 -8.60 6.87
C PHE A 44 3.74 -8.58 6.27
N SER A 45 3.60 -8.20 5.01
CA SER A 45 2.32 -8.20 4.30
C SER A 45 1.63 -9.58 4.36
N ASN A 46 2.35 -10.64 4.00
CA ASN A 46 1.81 -12.01 4.07
C ASN A 46 1.40 -12.41 5.49
N ARG A 47 2.17 -11.98 6.51
CA ARG A 47 1.87 -12.27 7.91
C ARG A 47 0.61 -11.56 8.39
N TYR A 48 0.38 -10.31 7.98
CA TYR A 48 -0.83 -9.57 8.36
C TYR A 48 -2.06 -10.08 7.61
N ASN A 49 -1.92 -10.47 6.33
CA ASN A 49 -2.97 -11.17 5.59
C ASN A 49 -3.37 -12.48 6.27
N ALA A 50 -2.40 -13.31 6.67
CA ALA A 50 -2.67 -14.58 7.35
C ALA A 50 -3.36 -14.40 8.72
N LYS A 51 -3.22 -13.23 9.35
CA LYS A 51 -3.88 -12.87 10.61
C LYS A 51 -5.29 -12.29 10.42
N GLY A 52 -5.77 -12.19 9.18
CA GLY A 52 -7.06 -11.55 8.87
C GLY A 52 -7.02 -10.03 9.02
N GLN A 53 -5.84 -9.40 8.87
CA GLN A 53 -5.65 -7.95 8.91
C GLN A 53 -5.15 -7.42 7.55
N PRO A 54 -5.89 -7.66 6.44
CA PRO A 54 -5.45 -7.28 5.09
C PRO A 54 -5.30 -5.77 4.89
N GLU A 55 -6.03 -4.95 5.63
CA GLU A 55 -5.92 -3.49 5.64
C GLU A 55 -4.50 -3.03 6.05
N ILE A 56 -3.88 -3.72 7.00
CA ILE A 56 -2.50 -3.44 7.41
C ILE A 56 -1.53 -3.84 6.30
N SER A 57 -1.74 -5.00 5.67
CA SER A 57 -0.93 -5.48 4.55
C SER A 57 -0.92 -4.49 3.38
N VAL A 58 -2.09 -3.98 3.00
CA VAL A 58 -2.25 -2.95 1.98
C VAL A 58 -1.50 -1.69 2.37
N SER A 59 -1.64 -1.24 3.61
CA SER A 59 -0.99 -0.02 4.12
C SER A 59 0.52 -0.13 4.13
N ILE A 60 1.06 -1.30 4.52
CA ILE A 60 2.49 -1.61 4.44
C ILE A 60 2.96 -1.51 2.98
N CYS A 61 2.30 -2.20 2.06
CA CYS A 61 2.73 -2.23 0.65
C CYS A 61 2.66 -0.84 0.01
N ALA A 62 1.56 -0.11 0.21
CA ALA A 62 1.36 1.23 -0.36
C ALA A 62 2.38 2.24 0.16
N THR A 63 2.68 2.22 1.47
CA THR A 63 3.65 3.14 2.08
C THR A 63 5.04 2.93 1.50
N PHE A 64 5.51 1.68 1.47
CA PHE A 64 6.86 1.39 1.00
C PHE A 64 6.99 1.41 -0.52
N ALA A 65 5.91 1.17 -1.27
CA ALA A 65 5.89 1.41 -2.71
C ALA A 65 6.19 2.87 -3.03
N ARG A 66 5.55 3.81 -2.31
CA ARG A 66 5.85 5.25 -2.46
C ARG A 66 7.29 5.58 -2.11
N GLN A 67 7.80 5.04 -0.99
CA GLN A 67 9.20 5.27 -0.59
C GLN A 67 10.20 4.73 -1.61
N PHE A 68 9.99 3.53 -2.16
CA PHE A 68 10.86 3.00 -3.21
C PHE A 68 10.81 3.87 -4.46
N ALA A 69 9.64 4.39 -4.83
CA ALA A 69 9.53 5.27 -5.99
C ALA A 69 10.25 6.61 -5.77
N GLU A 70 10.16 7.20 -4.57
CA GLU A 70 10.92 8.39 -4.17
C GLU A 70 12.44 8.17 -4.16
N LEU A 71 12.88 6.93 -3.90
CA LEU A 71 14.29 6.52 -3.94
C LEU A 71 14.77 6.15 -5.36
N GLY A 72 13.92 6.24 -6.38
CA GLY A 72 14.25 5.87 -7.76
C GLY A 72 14.17 4.36 -8.06
N GLU A 73 13.74 3.55 -7.09
CA GLU A 73 13.60 2.10 -7.20
C GLU A 73 12.23 1.72 -7.80
N GLY A 74 11.93 2.24 -8.99
CA GLY A 74 10.60 2.12 -9.63
C GLY A 74 10.13 0.68 -9.85
N ALA A 75 11.04 -0.26 -10.14
CA ALA A 75 10.70 -1.67 -10.29
C ALA A 75 10.24 -2.31 -8.96
N LEU A 76 10.89 -1.96 -7.85
CA LEU A 76 10.51 -2.45 -6.52
C LEU A 76 9.20 -1.80 -6.05
N ALA A 77 9.03 -0.51 -6.35
CA ALA A 77 7.80 0.21 -6.10
C ALA A 77 6.60 -0.42 -6.84
N LEU A 78 6.77 -0.76 -8.13
CA LEU A 78 5.73 -1.39 -8.93
C LEU A 78 5.35 -2.78 -8.40
N ASP A 79 6.33 -3.59 -8.02
CA ASP A 79 6.10 -4.91 -7.44
C ASP A 79 5.29 -4.80 -6.13
N LEU A 80 5.60 -3.84 -5.25
CA LEU A 80 4.81 -3.61 -4.04
C LEU A 80 3.42 -3.04 -4.32
N ALA A 81 3.27 -2.17 -5.32
CA ALA A 81 1.97 -1.66 -5.74
C ALA A 81 1.08 -2.79 -6.28
N SER A 82 1.65 -3.72 -7.05
CA SER A 82 0.96 -4.92 -7.52
C SER A 82 0.53 -5.81 -6.35
N LEU A 83 1.41 -6.01 -5.36
CA LEU A 83 1.07 -6.77 -4.15
C LEU A 83 -0.06 -6.09 -3.35
N ALA A 84 -0.05 -4.76 -3.23
CA ALA A 84 -1.12 -4.02 -2.58
C ALA A 84 -2.48 -4.27 -3.25
N LEU A 85 -2.52 -4.26 -4.59
CA LEU A 85 -3.72 -4.56 -5.37
C LEU A 85 -4.22 -5.98 -5.11
N THR A 86 -3.33 -6.97 -5.11
CA THR A 86 -3.69 -8.36 -4.79
C THR A 86 -4.29 -8.47 -3.38
N CYS A 87 -3.71 -7.78 -2.40
CA CYS A 87 -4.23 -7.78 -1.03
C CYS A 87 -5.63 -7.14 -0.95
N MET A 88 -5.87 -6.04 -1.67
CA MET A 88 -7.19 -5.40 -1.74
C MET A 88 -8.24 -6.33 -2.37
N GLN A 89 -7.89 -7.04 -3.45
CA GLN A 89 -8.79 -8.02 -4.08
C GLN A 89 -9.12 -9.19 -3.14
N GLN A 90 -8.14 -9.68 -2.38
CA GLN A 90 -8.37 -10.73 -1.39
C GLN A 90 -9.26 -10.26 -0.23
N GLN A 91 -9.09 -9.02 0.24
CA GLN A 91 -9.95 -8.42 1.26
C GLN A 91 -11.42 -8.40 0.83
N GLN A 92 -11.70 -8.08 -0.45
CA GLN A 92 -13.06 -8.07 -0.99
C GLN A 92 -13.69 -9.47 -1.04
N GLN A 93 -12.91 -10.52 -1.28
CA GLN A 93 -13.45 -11.89 -1.32
C GLN A 93 -13.82 -12.44 0.07
N GLN A 94 -13.14 -11.99 1.14
CA GLN A 94 -13.42 -12.48 2.50
C GLN A 94 -14.64 -11.83 3.16
N GLN A 95 -15.07 -10.64 2.71
CA GLN A 95 -16.32 -10.02 3.16
C GLN A 95 -17.50 -10.50 2.28
N GLN A 96 -18.21 -11.54 2.71
CA GLN A 96 -19.43 -12.03 2.05
C GLN A 96 -20.51 -10.94 1.96
N GLN A 97 -20.81 -10.41 0.75
CA GLN A 97 -22.08 -10.61 0.00
C GLN A 97 -22.38 -9.60 -1.12
N GLN A 98 -21.51 -8.65 -1.47
CA GLN A 98 -21.65 -7.92 -2.73
C GLN A 98 -20.28 -7.82 -3.41
N GLN A 99 -20.24 -8.08 -4.72
CA GLN A 99 -19.12 -7.68 -5.58
C GLN A 99 -18.97 -6.16 -5.51
N GLN A 100 -18.41 -5.66 -4.41
CA GLN A 100 -18.03 -4.26 -4.32
C GLN A 100 -16.82 -4.10 -5.23
N GLN A 101 -17.01 -3.37 -6.32
CA GLN A 101 -15.91 -2.89 -7.14
C GLN A 101 -14.89 -2.19 -6.24
N PRO A 102 -13.57 -2.27 -6.54
CA PRO A 102 -12.56 -1.49 -5.83
C PRO A 102 -13.03 -0.04 -5.69
N THR A 103 -12.95 0.46 -4.46
CA THR A 103 -13.38 1.83 -4.15
C THR A 103 -12.58 2.82 -4.99
N LYS A 104 -13.16 3.98 -5.30
CA LYS A 104 -12.48 5.00 -6.12
C LYS A 104 -11.16 5.42 -5.47
N GLU A 105 -11.11 5.40 -4.14
CA GLU A 105 -9.95 5.72 -3.32
C GLU A 105 -8.85 4.67 -3.48
N GLN A 106 -9.20 3.39 -3.50
CA GLN A 106 -8.25 2.30 -3.78
C GLN A 106 -7.71 2.39 -5.20
N LEU A 107 -8.57 2.67 -6.19
CA LEU A 107 -8.15 2.88 -7.57
C LEU A 107 -7.23 4.09 -7.71
N GLN A 108 -7.55 5.20 -7.02
CA GLN A 108 -6.71 6.40 -7.01
C GLN A 108 -5.35 6.12 -6.37
N LEU A 109 -5.31 5.41 -5.25
CA LEU A 109 -4.05 5.03 -4.59
C LEU A 109 -3.16 4.21 -5.54
N ILE A 110 -3.74 3.25 -6.26
CA ILE A 110 -3.00 2.45 -7.23
C ILE A 110 -2.54 3.30 -8.42
N ALA A 111 -3.41 4.15 -8.96
CA ALA A 111 -3.04 5.06 -10.04
C ALA A 111 -1.90 6.00 -9.64
N ASP A 112 -1.92 6.51 -8.40
CA ASP A 112 -0.85 7.34 -7.84
C ASP A 112 0.45 6.54 -7.73
N LEU A 113 0.40 5.33 -7.16
CA LEU A 113 1.58 4.47 -7.02
C LEU A 113 2.20 4.10 -8.38
N LEU A 114 1.37 3.75 -9.36
CA LEU A 114 1.83 3.46 -10.73
C LEU A 114 2.45 4.70 -11.38
N THR A 115 1.84 5.87 -11.20
CA THR A 115 2.37 7.13 -11.73
C THR A 115 3.74 7.47 -11.13
N VAL A 116 3.91 7.34 -9.81
CA VAL A 116 5.19 7.64 -9.17
C VAL A 116 6.24 6.59 -9.55
N SER A 117 5.86 5.31 -9.69
CA SER A 117 6.78 4.22 -10.06
C SER A 117 7.28 4.29 -11.51
N THR A 118 6.63 5.07 -12.37
CA THR A 118 6.93 5.17 -13.81
C THR A 118 7.58 6.49 -14.22
N ARG A 119 7.71 7.46 -13.30
CA ARG A 119 8.51 8.68 -13.51
C ARG A 119 9.98 8.30 -13.34
N GLN A 120 10.63 7.89 -14.43
CA GLN A 120 12.08 7.78 -14.54
C GLN A 120 12.67 9.06 -15.14
#